data_AF-A0A5E5PY67-F1
#
_entry.id   AF-A0A5E5PY67-F1
#
_cell.length_a   1.000
_cell.length_b   1.000
_cell.length_c   1.000
_cell.angle_alpha   90.00
_cell.angle_beta   90.00
_cell.angle_gamma   90.00
#
_symmetry.space_group_name_H-M   'P 1'
#
loop_
_entity.id
_entity.type
_entity.pdbx_description
1 polymer ?
#
loop_
_entity_poly.entity_id
_entity_poly.type
_entity_poly.pdbx_seq_one_letter_code
_entity_poly.pdbx_strand_id
1 'polypeptide(L)'
;MDLFNYIVDVLSAIVSILAIITVSAAWYKSSQKFLKVDRVIIRYYQEKITCTLLIKNLEPQVVKIKTIECYTRKTYIVEKINNSAPQCIPTLNPINSLFTSSELKEIVANRSSTNVEYRVSNHSKGKKIKKLLFFMNTSHGFLSLKCKKIDTYEMWSPEASKVNFCKRDLTRLQAWKEWVPLKLQWYYSNLKSKK
;
A
#
# COMPACT_ATOMS: atom_id res chain seq x y z
N MET A 1 0.91 -41.56 46.17
CA MET A 1 0.03 -40.43 45.75
C MET A 1 0.83 -39.38 44.98
N ASP A 2 2.12 -39.21 45.29
CA ASP A 2 2.97 -38.13 44.76
C ASP A 2 3.29 -38.23 43.27
N LEU A 3 3.45 -39.44 42.72
CA LEU A 3 3.76 -39.61 41.29
C LEU A 3 2.58 -39.19 40.40
N PHE A 4 1.35 -39.52 40.78
CA PHE A 4 0.16 -39.15 40.01
C PHE A 4 -0.04 -37.63 40.01
N ASN A 5 0.05 -36.99 41.18
CA ASN A 5 -0.05 -35.53 41.29
C ASN A 5 1.07 -34.85 40.51
N TYR A 6 2.30 -35.35 40.58
CA TYR A 6 3.43 -34.83 39.81
C TYR A 6 3.20 -34.93 38.29
N ILE A 7 2.69 -36.06 37.80
CA ILE A 7 2.36 -36.23 36.37
C ILE A 7 1.25 -35.25 35.96
N VAL A 8 0.22 -35.08 36.78
CA VAL A 8 -0.88 -34.13 36.54
C VAL A 8 -0.35 -32.69 36.53
N ASP A 9 0.54 -32.33 37.45
CA ASP A 9 1.14 -31.00 37.52
C ASP A 9 2.00 -30.70 36.29
N VAL A 10 2.81 -31.66 35.83
CA VAL A 10 3.62 -31.53 34.61
C VAL A 10 2.73 -31.39 33.37
N LEU A 11 1.67 -32.18 33.25
CA LEU A 11 0.71 -32.07 32.15
C LEU A 11 -0.02 -30.72 32.16
N SER A 12 -0.43 -30.25 33.34
CA SER A 12 -1.07 -28.95 33.53
C SER A 12 -0.14 -27.80 33.14
N ALA A 13 1.15 -27.88 33.49
CA ALA A 13 2.16 -26.90 33.09
C ALA A 13 2.36 -26.88 31.57
N ILE A 14 2.43 -28.04 30.91
CA ILE A 14 2.55 -28.13 29.44
C ILE A 14 1.33 -27.51 28.75
N VAL A 15 0.11 -27.83 29.21
CA VAL A 15 -1.13 -27.28 28.67
C VAL A 15 -1.16 -25.75 28.84
N SER A 16 -0.73 -25.24 29.99
CA SER A 16 -0.66 -23.81 30.26
C SER A 16 0.30 -23.09 29.30
N ILE A 17 1.47 -23.68 29.02
CA ILE A 17 2.43 -23.13 28.06
C ILE A 17 1.83 -23.12 26.64
N LEU A 18 1.18 -24.20 26.21
CA LEU A 18 0.53 -24.26 24.90
C LEU A 18 -0.58 -23.20 24.77
N ALA A 19 -1.36 -22.98 25.83
CA ALA A 19 -2.38 -21.93 25.87
C ALA A 19 -1.75 -20.53 25.71
N ILE A 20 -0.66 -20.24 26.41
CA ILE A 20 0.05 -18.95 26.30
C ILE A 20 0.59 -18.75 24.87
N ILE A 21 1.22 -19.77 24.28
CA ILE A 21 1.77 -19.70 22.92
C ILE A 21 0.66 -19.47 21.90
N THR A 22 -0.46 -20.18 22.01
CA THR A 22 -1.57 -20.06 21.06
C THR A 22 -2.24 -18.67 21.12
N VAL A 23 -2.49 -18.15 22.32
CA VAL A 23 -3.01 -16.77 22.50
C VAL A 23 -2.02 -15.74 21.96
N SER A 24 -0.73 -15.91 22.26
CA SER A 24 0.32 -15.01 21.77
C SER A 24 0.41 -15.02 20.24
N ALA A 25 0.33 -16.20 19.62
CA ALA A 25 0.34 -16.36 18.16
C ALA A 25 -0.92 -15.75 17.52
N ALA A 26 -2.09 -15.92 18.13
CA ALA A 26 -3.34 -15.32 17.67
C ALA A 26 -3.29 -13.79 17.73
N TRP A 27 -2.80 -13.22 18.82
CA TRP A 27 -2.60 -11.77 18.94
C TRP A 27 -1.56 -11.26 17.94
N TYR A 28 -0.44 -11.96 17.78
CA TYR A 28 0.57 -11.60 16.80
C TYR A 28 -0.04 -11.54 15.40
N LYS A 29 -0.79 -12.57 14.99
CA LYS A 29 -1.47 -12.62 13.68
C LYS A 29 -2.51 -11.51 13.54
N SER A 30 -3.33 -11.26 14.57
CA SER A 30 -4.36 -10.21 14.55
C SER A 30 -3.78 -8.79 14.46
N SER A 31 -2.57 -8.57 14.99
CA SER A 31 -1.88 -7.27 14.91
C SER A 31 -1.29 -6.99 13.52
N GLN A 32 -1.18 -8.00 12.65
CA GLN A 32 -0.65 -7.83 11.31
C GLN A 32 -1.62 -7.06 10.42
N LYS A 33 -1.06 -6.25 9.53
CA LYS A 33 -1.85 -5.50 8.57
C LYS A 33 -2.37 -6.44 7.48
N PHE A 34 -3.66 -6.34 7.16
CA PHE A 34 -4.28 -7.16 6.12
C PHE A 34 -3.99 -6.66 4.69
N LEU A 35 -3.67 -5.36 4.52
CA LEU A 35 -3.16 -4.82 3.24
C LEU A 35 -1.77 -4.20 3.40
N LYS A 36 -1.01 -4.23 2.30
CA LYS A 36 0.29 -3.55 2.20
C LYS A 36 0.41 -2.81 0.86
N VAL A 37 0.79 -1.54 0.91
CA VAL A 37 1.19 -0.79 -0.30
C VAL A 37 2.71 -0.98 -0.49
N ASP A 38 3.09 -1.72 -1.51
CA ASP A 38 4.51 -2.02 -1.80
C ASP A 38 5.20 -0.86 -2.53
N ARG A 39 4.47 -0.20 -3.44
CA ARG A 39 4.97 0.88 -4.28
C ARG A 39 3.83 1.78 -4.73
N VAL A 40 4.14 3.05 -4.96
CA VAL A 40 3.24 4.00 -5.60
C VAL A 40 3.92 4.55 -6.85
N ILE A 41 3.19 4.59 -7.96
CA ILE A 41 3.63 5.18 -9.22
C ILE A 41 2.78 6.41 -9.48
N ILE A 42 3.41 7.57 -9.59
CA ILE A 42 2.75 8.83 -9.91
C ILE A 42 3.11 9.20 -11.34
N ARG A 43 2.10 9.25 -12.21
CA ARG A 43 2.23 9.64 -13.61
C ARG A 43 1.65 11.04 -13.78
N TYR A 44 2.46 11.94 -14.33
CA TYR A 44 2.05 13.27 -14.72
C TYR A 44 1.82 13.27 -16.23
N TYR A 45 0.61 13.64 -16.66
CA TYR A 45 0.29 13.84 -18.07
C TYR A 45 -0.48 15.14 -18.25
N GLN A 46 0.14 16.12 -18.92
CA GLN A 46 -0.40 17.49 -18.99
C GLN A 46 -0.78 17.97 -17.58
N GLU A 47 -2.04 18.35 -17.33
CA GLU A 47 -2.54 18.77 -16.01
C GLU A 47 -3.15 17.64 -15.18
N LYS A 48 -3.17 16.42 -15.70
CA LYS A 48 -3.74 15.24 -15.04
C LYS A 48 -2.68 14.43 -14.33
N ILE A 49 -3.02 13.93 -13.16
CA ILE A 49 -2.15 13.05 -12.38
C ILE A 49 -2.86 11.73 -12.17
N THR A 50 -2.15 10.64 -12.43
CA THR A 50 -2.62 9.28 -12.13
C THR A 50 -1.72 8.66 -11.09
N CYS A 51 -2.32 8.19 -9.99
CA CYS A 51 -1.63 7.51 -8.91
C CYS A 51 -1.98 6.02 -8.96
N THR A 52 -1.01 5.18 -9.31
CA THR A 52 -1.17 3.73 -9.32
C THR A 52 -0.55 3.15 -8.05
N LEU A 53 -1.35 2.55 -7.20
CA LEU A 53 -0.92 1.85 -5.99
C LEU A 53 -0.71 0.37 -6.32
N LEU A 54 0.46 -0.15 -5.97
CA LEU A 54 0.73 -1.57 -5.97
C LEU A 54 0.38 -2.13 -4.60
N ILE A 55 -0.82 -2.69 -4.45
CA ILE A 55 -1.37 -3.17 -3.17
C ILE A 55 -1.28 -4.70 -3.13
N LYS A 56 -0.80 -5.25 -2.02
CA LYS A 56 -0.86 -6.69 -1.72
C LYS A 56 -1.90 -6.94 -0.66
N ASN A 57 -2.73 -7.95 -0.90
CA ASN A 57 -3.61 -8.51 0.10
C ASN A 57 -2.89 -9.62 0.86
N LEU A 58 -2.69 -9.42 2.16
CA LEU A 58 -2.01 -10.39 3.03
C LEU A 58 -2.97 -11.45 3.57
N GLU A 59 -4.28 -11.23 3.42
CA GLU A 59 -5.34 -12.15 3.80
C GLU A 59 -5.67 -13.14 2.68
N PRO A 60 -6.20 -14.32 3.05
CA PRO A 60 -6.67 -15.32 2.09
C PRO A 60 -8.04 -14.96 1.49
N GLN A 61 -8.69 -13.90 1.97
CA GLN A 61 -10.01 -13.45 1.50
C GLN A 61 -9.89 -12.13 0.73
N VAL A 62 -10.85 -11.87 -0.16
CA VAL A 62 -10.90 -10.59 -0.91
C VAL A 62 -11.16 -9.45 0.07
N VAL A 63 -10.32 -8.42 0.00
CA VAL A 63 -10.49 -7.19 0.79
C VAL A 63 -11.09 -6.11 -0.09
N LYS A 64 -12.21 -5.52 0.33
CA LYS A 64 -12.82 -4.39 -0.37
C LYS A 64 -12.39 -3.08 0.25
N ILE A 65 -11.81 -2.18 -0.53
CA ILE A 65 -11.54 -0.80 -0.14
C ILE A 65 -12.79 0.01 -0.48
N LYS A 66 -13.47 0.54 0.55
CA LYS A 66 -14.68 1.35 0.42
C LYS A 66 -14.34 2.81 0.21
N THR A 67 -13.41 3.32 1.01
CA THR A 67 -12.89 4.68 0.87
C THR A 67 -11.38 4.69 1.09
N ILE A 68 -10.72 5.64 0.46
CA ILE A 68 -9.30 5.88 0.59
C ILE A 68 -9.00 7.37 0.57
N GLU A 69 -8.15 7.79 1.48
CA GLU A 69 -7.57 9.12 1.53
C GLU A 69 -6.05 9.03 1.51
N CYS A 70 -5.43 9.84 0.68
CA CYS A 70 -3.99 9.86 0.50
C CYS A 70 -3.42 11.21 0.91
N TYR A 71 -2.43 11.24 1.82
CA TYR A 71 -1.79 12.46 2.30
C TYR A 71 -0.27 12.40 2.14
N THR A 72 0.35 13.53 1.84
CA THR A 72 1.82 13.66 1.73
C THR A 72 2.51 13.75 3.10
N ARG A 73 1.81 14.26 4.12
CA ARG A 73 2.30 14.38 5.51
C ARG A 73 1.15 14.41 6.51
N LYS A 74 1.45 13.98 7.75
CA LYS A 74 0.59 14.26 8.91
C LYS A 74 0.82 15.69 9.34
N THR A 75 -0.24 16.33 9.81
CA THR A 75 -0.18 17.60 10.53
C THR A 75 -0.47 17.35 12.00
N TYR A 76 -0.10 18.30 12.84
CA TYR A 76 -0.31 18.23 14.27
C TYR A 76 -0.86 19.57 14.74
N ILE A 77 -1.88 19.54 15.58
CA ILE A 77 -2.38 20.71 16.29
C ILE A 77 -1.87 20.61 17.71
N VAL A 78 -1.35 21.71 18.24
CA VAL A 78 -0.98 21.81 19.65
C VAL A 78 -2.09 22.57 20.35
N GLU A 79 -2.80 21.90 21.24
CA GLU A 79 -3.86 22.50 22.06
C GLU A 79 -3.36 22.64 23.49
N LYS A 80 -3.61 23.78 24.11
CA LYS A 80 -3.35 24.02 25.52
C LYS A 80 -4.65 24.44 26.19
N ILE A 81 -5.25 23.51 26.93
CA ILE A 81 -6.39 23.81 27.80
C ILE A 81 -5.83 24.46 29.07
N ASN A 82 -6.50 25.49 29.61
CA ASN A 82 -6.04 26.20 30.81
C ASN A 82 -5.70 25.21 31.95
N ASN A 83 -4.56 25.44 32.61
CA ASN A 83 -3.98 24.58 33.67
C ASN A 83 -3.67 23.12 33.27
N SER A 84 -3.55 22.79 31.98
CA SER A 84 -3.10 21.48 31.51
C SER A 84 -1.79 21.54 30.71
N ALA A 85 -1.10 20.39 30.64
CA ALA A 85 0.04 20.24 29.75
C ALA A 85 -0.42 20.33 28.28
N PRO A 86 0.36 21.00 27.40
CA PRO A 86 0.01 21.11 25.99
C PRO A 86 -0.08 19.71 25.36
N GLN A 87 -1.18 19.47 24.66
CA GLN A 87 -1.43 18.22 23.96
C GLN A 87 -1.14 18.39 22.46
N CYS A 88 -0.43 17.42 21.88
CA CYS A 88 -0.12 17.39 20.45
C CYS A 88 -1.02 16.36 19.76
N ILE A 89 -2.02 16.82 19.03
CA ILE A 89 -3.05 15.99 18.40
C ILE A 89 -2.73 15.83 16.91
N PRO A 90 -2.58 14.59 16.40
CA PRO A 90 -2.40 14.36 14.98
C PRO A 90 -3.70 14.70 14.22
N THR A 91 -3.59 15.53 13.20
CA THR A 91 -4.70 15.96 12.33
C THR A 91 -4.37 15.69 10.87
N LEU A 92 -5.40 15.46 10.06
CA LEU A 92 -5.33 15.33 8.62
C LEU A 92 -5.75 16.66 7.98
N ASN A 93 -4.77 17.42 7.49
CA ASN A 93 -5.06 18.68 6.82
C ASN A 93 -5.36 18.44 5.32
N PRO A 94 -6.53 18.88 4.81
CA PRO A 94 -6.93 18.75 3.41
C PRO A 94 -5.91 19.31 2.41
N ILE A 95 -5.17 20.36 2.79
CA ILE A 95 -4.13 20.98 1.94
C ILE A 95 -3.02 19.97 1.57
N ASN A 96 -2.79 18.97 2.43
CA ASN A 96 -1.78 17.94 2.19
C ASN A 96 -2.37 16.67 1.55
N SER A 97 -3.67 16.65 1.24
CA SER A 97 -4.33 15.55 0.55
C SER A 97 -3.90 15.51 -0.91
N LEU A 98 -3.49 14.34 -1.36
CA LEU A 98 -3.21 14.05 -2.76
C LEU A 98 -4.51 13.68 -3.48
N PHE A 99 -5.35 12.84 -2.86
CA PHE A 99 -6.67 12.48 -3.36
C PHE A 99 -7.50 11.85 -2.25
N THR A 100 -8.81 11.92 -2.47
CA THR A 100 -9.80 11.14 -1.74
C THR A 100 -10.68 10.42 -2.77
N SER A 101 -10.96 9.15 -2.54
CA SER A 101 -11.83 8.36 -3.41
C SER A 101 -12.73 7.47 -2.55
N SER A 102 -14.02 7.45 -2.91
CA SER A 102 -15.03 6.53 -2.41
C SER A 102 -15.37 5.42 -3.41
N GLU A 103 -14.52 5.25 -4.44
CA GLU A 103 -14.71 4.20 -5.43
C GLU A 103 -14.38 2.84 -4.80
N LEU A 104 -15.34 1.91 -4.85
CA LEU A 104 -15.15 0.57 -4.32
C LEU A 104 -14.13 -0.18 -5.18
N LYS A 105 -13.04 -0.63 -4.55
CA LYS A 105 -12.00 -1.44 -5.20
C LYS A 105 -11.84 -2.77 -4.49
N GLU A 106 -11.76 -3.85 -5.25
CA GLU A 106 -11.54 -5.20 -4.71
C GLU A 106 -10.08 -5.60 -4.87
N ILE A 107 -9.47 -6.05 -3.77
CA ILE A 107 -8.11 -6.56 -3.76
C ILE A 107 -8.16 -8.08 -3.62
N VAL A 108 -7.83 -8.76 -4.71
CA VAL A 108 -7.81 -10.23 -4.79
C VAL A 108 -6.89 -10.81 -3.71
N ALA A 109 -7.26 -11.98 -3.20
CA ALA A 109 -6.48 -12.75 -2.23
C ALA A 109 -5.14 -13.25 -2.84
N ASN A 110 -4.30 -13.86 -1.99
CA ASN A 110 -3.05 -14.57 -2.34
C ASN A 110 -1.77 -13.73 -2.44
N ARG A 111 -1.62 -12.60 -1.73
CA ARG A 111 -0.36 -11.83 -1.65
C ARG A 111 0.20 -11.34 -2.99
N SER A 112 -0.54 -11.54 -4.08
CA SER A 112 -0.25 -11.00 -5.39
C SER A 112 -0.44 -9.49 -5.35
N SER A 113 0.33 -8.80 -6.19
CA SER A 113 0.24 -7.35 -6.27
C SER A 113 -0.87 -6.94 -7.23
N THR A 114 -1.89 -6.29 -6.71
CA THR A 114 -2.96 -5.66 -7.48
C THR A 114 -2.61 -4.20 -7.75
N ASN A 115 -2.73 -3.78 -9.01
CA ASN A 115 -2.60 -2.38 -9.39
C ASN A 115 -3.96 -1.70 -9.20
N VAL A 116 -4.00 -0.65 -8.40
CA VAL A 116 -5.19 0.17 -8.19
C VAL A 116 -4.88 1.59 -8.62
N GLU A 117 -5.61 2.08 -9.62
CA GLU A 117 -5.40 3.42 -10.17
C GLU A 117 -6.42 4.42 -9.63
N TYR A 118 -5.92 5.59 -9.22
CA TYR A 118 -6.72 6.73 -8.82
C TYR A 118 -6.33 7.94 -9.65
N ARG A 119 -7.34 8.61 -10.20
CA ARG A 119 -7.16 9.89 -10.90
C ARG A 119 -7.17 11.02 -9.88
N VAL A 120 -6.20 11.90 -9.99
CA VAL A 120 -6.02 13.05 -9.12
C VAL A 120 -6.34 14.30 -9.92
N SER A 121 -7.35 15.04 -9.47
CA SER A 121 -7.84 16.26 -10.12
C SER A 121 -7.18 17.53 -9.60
N ASN A 122 -6.51 17.50 -8.44
CA ASN A 122 -6.00 18.71 -7.78
C ASN A 122 -4.62 18.46 -7.18
N HIS A 123 -3.56 18.85 -7.89
CA HIS A 123 -2.22 18.85 -7.29
C HIS A 123 -1.29 19.84 -8.00
N SER A 124 -0.58 20.65 -7.22
CA SER A 124 0.46 21.54 -7.71
C SER A 124 1.66 20.73 -8.22
N LYS A 125 1.91 20.76 -9.53
CA LYS A 125 3.13 20.19 -10.14
C LYS A 125 4.38 20.69 -9.40
N GLY A 126 5.38 19.82 -9.24
CA GLY A 126 6.74 20.23 -8.82
C GLY A 126 7.16 19.95 -7.37
N LYS A 127 6.25 19.55 -6.47
CA LYS A 127 6.67 19.13 -5.11
C LYS A 127 7.14 17.68 -5.11
N LYS A 128 8.41 17.45 -4.78
CA LYS A 128 8.99 16.10 -4.58
C LYS A 128 8.34 15.40 -3.39
N ILE A 129 7.52 14.38 -3.67
CA ILE A 129 6.82 13.60 -2.65
C ILE A 129 7.78 12.53 -2.10
N LYS A 130 8.15 12.63 -0.82
CA LYS A 130 9.04 11.66 -0.14
C LYS A 130 8.31 10.46 0.45
N LYS A 131 7.05 10.64 0.83
CA LYS A 131 6.22 9.62 1.48
C LYS A 131 4.75 9.91 1.21
N LEU A 132 3.96 8.85 1.20
CA LEU A 132 2.51 8.92 1.16
C LEU A 132 1.93 8.13 2.34
N LEU A 133 0.85 8.65 2.87
CA LEU A 133 0.07 8.08 3.95
C LEU A 133 -1.31 7.77 3.39
N PHE A 134 -1.77 6.55 3.59
CA PHE A 134 -3.08 6.10 3.15
C PHE A 134 -3.92 5.78 4.35
N PHE A 135 -5.13 6.31 4.38
CA PHE A 135 -6.16 5.95 5.32
C PHE A 135 -7.29 5.32 4.53
N MET A 136 -7.53 4.03 4.79
CA MET A 136 -8.46 3.22 4.02
C MET A 136 -9.55 2.73 4.97
N ASN A 137 -10.80 2.89 4.56
CA ASN A 137 -11.90 2.14 5.16
C ASN A 137 -12.15 0.89 4.33
N THR A 138 -12.06 -0.29 4.94
CA THR A 138 -12.12 -1.56 4.22
C THR A 138 -13.20 -2.48 4.78
N SER A 139 -13.42 -3.63 4.14
CA SER A 139 -14.28 -4.70 4.68
C SER A 139 -13.83 -5.22 6.05
N HIS A 140 -12.56 -5.08 6.40
CA HIS A 140 -11.98 -5.54 7.68
C HIS A 140 -11.69 -4.39 8.65
N GLY A 141 -12.29 -3.22 8.41
CA GLY A 141 -12.15 -2.02 9.25
C GLY A 141 -11.18 -0.99 8.70
N PHE A 142 -10.79 -0.07 9.59
CA PHE A 142 -9.94 1.07 9.25
C PHE A 142 -8.46 0.66 9.23
N LEU A 143 -7.75 1.13 8.21
CA LEU A 143 -6.34 0.82 8.03
C LEU A 143 -5.52 2.07 7.68
N SER A 144 -4.44 2.27 8.42
CA SER A 144 -3.43 3.29 8.10
C SER A 144 -2.15 2.66 7.56
N LEU A 145 -1.82 3.02 6.31
CA LEU A 145 -0.63 2.57 5.60
C LEU A 145 0.29 3.74 5.28
N LYS A 146 1.57 3.43 5.15
CA LYS A 146 2.61 4.39 4.77
C LYS A 146 3.46 3.78 3.67
N CYS A 147 3.66 4.52 2.59
CA CYS A 147 4.57 4.13 1.52
C CYS A 147 5.69 5.17 1.37
N LYS A 148 6.93 4.68 1.24
CA LYS A 148 8.11 5.50 0.92
C LYS A 148 8.65 5.23 -0.50
N LYS A 149 8.27 4.11 -1.12
CA LYS A 149 8.70 3.71 -2.46
C LYS A 149 7.77 4.37 -3.47
N ILE A 150 8.19 5.54 -3.96
CA ILE A 150 7.40 6.37 -4.87
C ILE A 150 8.23 6.57 -6.14
N ASP A 151 7.70 6.10 -7.26
CA ASP A 151 8.27 6.34 -8.59
C ASP A 151 7.44 7.43 -9.27
N THR A 152 8.10 8.41 -9.87
CA THR A 152 7.46 9.54 -10.54
C THR A 152 7.89 9.57 -11.99
N TYR A 153 6.92 9.67 -12.90
CA TYR A 153 7.16 9.71 -14.34
C TYR A 153 6.36 10.86 -14.98
N GLU A 154 7.01 11.61 -15.86
CA GLU A 154 6.35 12.56 -16.75
C GLU A 154 6.11 11.88 -18.10
N MET A 155 4.86 11.79 -18.53
CA MET A 155 4.48 11.18 -19.80
C MET A 155 4.23 12.27 -20.84
N TRP A 156 4.85 12.09 -22.00
CA TRP A 156 4.76 13.01 -23.14
C TRP A 156 3.58 12.68 -24.07
N SER A 157 2.99 11.46 -23.97
CA SER A 157 1.84 11.03 -24.78
C SER A 157 0.85 10.16 -23.96
N PRO A 158 -0.47 10.26 -24.21
CA PRO A 158 -1.50 9.52 -23.49
C PRO A 158 -1.58 8.05 -23.93
N GLU A 159 -1.11 7.66 -25.10
CA GLU A 159 -1.16 6.27 -25.58
C GLU A 159 -0.20 5.33 -24.84
N ALA A 160 0.87 5.88 -24.26
CA ALA A 160 1.74 5.12 -23.36
C ALA A 160 1.03 4.70 -22.06
N SER A 161 -0.17 5.24 -21.74
CA SER A 161 -0.99 4.84 -20.59
C SER A 161 -1.76 3.53 -20.80
N LYS A 162 -1.91 3.07 -22.06
CA LYS A 162 -2.59 1.80 -22.41
C LYS A 162 -1.66 0.60 -22.48
N VAL A 163 -0.39 0.74 -22.09
CA VAL A 163 0.48 -0.42 -21.96
C VAL A 163 0.01 -1.20 -20.75
N ASN A 164 -0.80 -2.23 -21.00
CA ASN A 164 -1.11 -3.27 -20.03
C ASN A 164 0.20 -3.80 -19.46
N PHE A 165 0.56 -3.36 -18.26
CA PHE A 165 1.63 -3.99 -17.49
C PHE A 165 1.13 -5.37 -17.06
N CYS A 166 1.21 -6.33 -17.99
CA CYS A 166 1.05 -7.73 -17.69
C CYS A 166 2.31 -8.15 -16.93
N LYS A 167 2.27 -8.03 -15.61
CA LYS A 167 3.37 -8.43 -14.74
C LYS A 167 3.37 -9.96 -14.66
N ARG A 168 4.06 -10.61 -15.59
CA ARG A 168 4.42 -12.02 -15.45
C ARG A 168 5.67 -12.09 -14.56
N ASP A 169 5.67 -13.00 -13.60
CA ASP A 169 6.88 -13.33 -12.83
C ASP A 169 7.84 -14.09 -13.76
N LEU A 170 8.74 -13.35 -14.40
CA LEU A 170 9.72 -13.88 -15.34
C LEU A 170 11.09 -13.98 -14.66
N THR A 171 11.80 -15.07 -14.92
CA THR A 171 13.22 -15.18 -14.55
C THR A 171 14.05 -14.12 -15.28
N ARG A 172 15.25 -13.77 -14.76
CA ARG A 172 16.10 -12.70 -15.32
C ARG A 172 16.38 -12.85 -16.82
N LEU A 173 16.55 -14.09 -17.28
CA LEU A 173 16.76 -14.43 -18.70
C LEU A 173 15.50 -14.21 -19.54
N GLN A 174 14.33 -14.59 -19.04
CA GLN A 174 13.05 -14.38 -19.73
C GLN A 174 12.70 -12.88 -19.81
N ALA A 175 12.94 -12.14 -18.73
CA ALA A 175 12.75 -10.69 -18.72
C ALA A 175 13.65 -9.99 -19.76
N TRP A 176 14.90 -10.42 -19.91
CA TRP A 176 15.81 -9.91 -20.93
C TRP A 176 15.33 -10.21 -22.36
N LYS A 177 14.88 -11.46 -22.61
CA LYS A 177 14.35 -11.86 -23.92
C LYS A 177 13.12 -11.06 -24.32
N GLU A 178 12.24 -10.71 -23.38
CA GLU A 178 11.07 -9.88 -23.67
C GLU A 178 11.40 -8.38 -23.75
N TRP A 179 12.35 -7.89 -22.95
CA TRP A 179 12.69 -6.46 -22.91
C TRP A 179 13.48 -5.96 -24.12
N VAL A 180 14.44 -6.74 -24.63
CA VAL A 180 15.28 -6.36 -25.78
C VAL A 180 14.46 -6.01 -27.03
N PRO A 181 13.51 -6.85 -27.51
CA PRO A 181 12.73 -6.53 -28.70
C PRO A 181 11.82 -5.31 -28.50
N LEU A 182 11.21 -5.15 -27.31
CA LEU A 182 10.40 -3.97 -26.98
C LEU A 182 11.23 -2.68 -27.00
N LYS A 183 12.48 -2.75 -26.51
CA LYS A 183 13.39 -1.59 -26.52
C LYS A 183 13.87 -1.24 -27.92
N LEU A 184 14.13 -2.24 -28.77
CA LEU A 184 14.46 -2.03 -30.18
C LEU A 184 13.27 -1.40 -30.93
N GLN A 185 12.07 -1.93 -30.74
CA GLN A 185 10.85 -1.41 -31.35
C GLN A 185 10.62 0.07 -31.00
N TRP A 186 10.82 0.44 -29.72
CA TRP A 186 10.76 1.83 -29.27
C TRP A 186 11.82 2.73 -29.93
N TYR A 187 13.05 2.22 -30.11
CA TYR A 187 14.12 2.97 -30.76
C TYR A 187 13.79 3.25 -32.24
N TYR A 188 13.28 2.24 -32.96
CA TYR A 188 12.86 2.37 -34.36
C TYR A 188 11.65 3.29 -34.55
N SER A 189 10.67 3.27 -33.64
CA SER A 189 9.52 4.18 -33.72
C SER A 189 9.92 5.64 -33.54
N ASN A 190 10.89 5.93 -32.66
CA ASN A 190 11.39 7.28 -32.43
C ASN A 190 12.32 7.80 -33.54
N LEU A 191 12.99 6.91 -34.27
CA LEU A 191 13.77 7.28 -35.45
C LEU A 191 12.89 7.66 -36.64
N LYS A 192 11.72 7.02 -36.80
CA LYS A 192 10.76 7.34 -37.86
C LYS A 192 10.00 8.65 -37.63
N SER A 193 9.80 9.10 -36.39
CA SER A 193 9.10 10.37 -36.11
C SER A 193 10.00 11.62 -36.22
N LYS A 194 11.30 11.44 -36.53
CA LYS A 194 12.30 12.51 -36.69
C LYS A 194 12.73 12.74 -38.15
N LYS A 195 12.13 12.03 -39.10
CA LYS A 195 12.21 12.32 -40.54
C LYS A 195 10.87 12.88 -40.99
#